data_AF-D7FJ82-F1
#
_entry.id   AF-D7FJ82-F1
#
_cell.length_a   1.000
_cell.length_b   1.000
_cell.length_c   1.000
_cell.angle_alpha   90.00
_cell.angle_beta   90.00
_cell.angle_gamma   90.00
#
_symmetry.space_group_name_H-M   'P 1'
#
loop_
_entity.id
_entity.type
_entity.pdbx_description
1 polymer ?
#
loop_
_entity_poly.entity_id
_entity_poly.type
_entity_poly.pdbx_seq_one_letter_code
_entity_poly.pdbx_strand_id
1 'polypeptide(L)'
;MLHELVHNQIGPHSAKFYRMLDQLNDECDKLIREGITGRNMPFAGDGQSLGGGRAPEDARAAALKAAEKRQQQQGIMGGGGQRLGGVSGSSPSDAVSAAQRAAAAAQW
;
A
#
# COMPACT_ATOMS: atom_id res chain seq x y z
N MET A 1 -13.53 -6.91 6.11
CA MET A 1 -13.33 -6.68 7.55
C MET A 1 -12.80 -7.91 8.29
N LEU A 2 -13.39 -9.11 8.16
CA LEU A 2 -12.88 -10.31 8.87
C LEU A 2 -11.39 -10.60 8.60
N HIS A 3 -10.92 -10.37 7.37
CA HIS A 3 -9.51 -10.42 7.00
C HIS A 3 -8.61 -9.60 7.94
N GLU A 4 -8.96 -8.34 8.17
CA GLU A 4 -8.21 -7.44 9.06
C GLU A 4 -8.29 -7.88 10.52
N LEU A 5 -9.38 -8.53 10.95
CA LEU A 5 -9.49 -9.07 12.31
C LEU A 5 -8.52 -10.24 12.55
N VAL A 6 -8.26 -11.07 11.54
CA VAL A 6 -7.24 -12.14 11.64
C VAL A 6 -5.86 -11.53 11.90
N HIS A 7 -5.57 -10.36 11.33
CA HIS A 7 -4.30 -9.66 11.54
C HIS A 7 -4.04 -9.21 12.98
N ASN A 8 -5.07 -9.15 13.86
CA ASN A 8 -4.86 -8.93 15.29
C ASN A 8 -4.04 -10.05 15.95
N GLN A 9 -4.08 -11.27 15.38
CA GLN A 9 -3.39 -12.44 15.92
C GLN A 9 -2.30 -12.97 14.98
N ILE A 10 -2.51 -12.91 13.66
CA ILE A 10 -1.63 -13.50 12.64
C ILE A 10 -1.28 -12.45 11.59
N GLY A 11 -0.04 -11.96 11.64
CA GLY A 11 0.47 -10.99 10.65
C GLY A 11 0.59 -11.56 9.24
N PRO A 12 1.33 -12.66 9.00
CA PRO A 12 1.54 -13.18 7.64
C PRO A 12 0.35 -13.98 7.10
N HIS A 13 0.07 -13.84 5.80
CA HIS A 13 -0.89 -14.68 5.06
C HIS A 13 -0.37 -16.11 4.87
N SER A 14 -0.43 -16.88 5.94
CA SER A 14 0.02 -18.28 6.02
C SER A 14 -1.16 -19.25 6.05
N ALA A 15 -0.92 -20.56 6.01
CA ALA A 15 -1.99 -21.56 6.17
C ALA A 15 -2.79 -21.38 7.47
N LYS A 16 -2.16 -20.91 8.55
CA LYS A 16 -2.85 -20.60 9.82
C LYS A 16 -3.76 -19.38 9.69
N PHE A 17 -3.36 -18.38 8.91
CA PHE A 17 -4.17 -17.20 8.63
C PHE A 17 -5.48 -17.59 7.94
N TYR A 18 -5.40 -18.36 6.85
CA TYR A 18 -6.59 -18.78 6.10
C TYR A 18 -7.49 -19.68 6.93
N ARG A 19 -6.93 -20.61 7.71
CA ARG A 19 -7.72 -21.42 8.64
C ARG A 19 -8.51 -20.59 9.66
N MET A 20 -7.90 -19.55 10.23
CA MET A 20 -8.58 -18.66 11.17
C MET A 20 -9.63 -17.79 10.47
N LEU A 21 -9.33 -17.35 9.24
CA LEU A 21 -10.28 -16.61 8.42
C LEU A 21 -11.53 -17.45 8.11
N ASP A 22 -11.36 -18.72 7.75
CA ASP A 22 -12.47 -19.65 7.49
C ASP A 22 -13.34 -19.82 8.74
N GLN A 23 -12.71 -20.04 9.91
CA GLN A 23 -13.43 -20.13 11.19
C GLN A 23 -14.26 -18.86 11.48
N LEU A 24 -13.67 -17.68 11.29
CA LEU A 24 -14.39 -16.42 11.50
C LEU A 24 -15.53 -16.21 10.49
N ASN A 25 -15.39 -16.68 9.25
CA ASN A 25 -16.47 -16.65 8.27
C ASN A 25 -17.63 -17.54 8.72
N ASP A 26 -17.36 -18.79 9.15
CA ASP A 26 -18.39 -19.72 9.62
C ASP A 26 -19.15 -19.16 10.83
N GLU A 27 -18.43 -18.57 11.78
CA GLU A 27 -19.03 -17.92 12.96
C GLU A 27 -19.86 -16.70 12.58
N CYS A 28 -19.36 -15.86 11.66
CA CYS A 28 -20.08 -14.69 11.18
C CYS A 28 -21.38 -15.08 10.47
N ASP A 29 -21.33 -16.07 9.58
CA ASP A 29 -22.51 -16.59 8.89
C ASP A 29 -23.54 -17.17 9.86
N LYS A 30 -23.08 -17.83 10.93
CA LYS A 30 -23.96 -18.30 12.00
C LYS A 30 -24.66 -17.14 12.70
N LEU A 31 -23.92 -16.10 13.09
CA LEU A 31 -24.48 -14.91 13.75
C LEU A 31 -25.48 -14.17 12.85
N ILE A 32 -25.19 -14.07 11.55
CA ILE A 32 -26.10 -13.50 10.55
C ILE A 32 -27.39 -14.33 10.47
N ARG A 33 -27.29 -15.66 10.41
CA ARG A 33 -28.45 -16.57 10.43
C ARG A 33 -29.28 -16.44 11.71
N GLU A 34 -28.66 -16.16 12.84
CA GLU A 34 -29.31 -15.89 14.12
C GLU A 34 -29.94 -14.48 14.19
N GLY A 35 -29.83 -13.68 13.13
CA GLY A 35 -30.40 -12.33 13.06
C GLY A 35 -29.55 -11.26 13.74
N ILE A 36 -28.31 -11.57 14.12
CA ILE A 36 -27.35 -10.60 14.66
C ILE A 36 -26.71 -9.85 13.48
N THR A 37 -27.48 -8.96 12.88
CA THR A 37 -27.04 -8.10 11.78
C THR A 37 -26.93 -6.66 12.30
N GLY A 38 -25.70 -6.17 12.45
CA GLY A 38 -25.41 -4.93 13.19
C GLY A 38 -26.15 -3.68 12.68
N ARG A 39 -27.14 -3.23 13.46
CA ARG A 39 -27.49 -1.87 13.92
C ARG A 39 -28.65 -2.09 14.91
N ASN A 40 -28.57 -1.59 16.15
CA ASN A 40 -29.47 -1.94 17.29
C ASN A 40 -29.31 -3.36 17.88
N MET A 41 -28.17 -4.03 17.66
CA MET A 41 -27.80 -5.34 18.24
C MET A 41 -26.63 -5.16 19.23
N PRO A 42 -26.20 -6.17 20.01
CA PRO A 42 -25.21 -6.02 21.11
C PRO A 42 -23.86 -5.38 20.72
N PHE A 43 -23.57 -5.30 19.43
CA PHE A 43 -22.33 -4.77 18.85
C PHE A 43 -22.53 -3.43 18.12
N ALA A 44 -23.66 -2.73 18.34
CA ALA A 44 -23.90 -1.42 17.77
C ALA A 44 -23.15 -0.34 18.57
N GLY A 45 -21.98 0.08 18.08
CA GLY A 45 -21.31 1.31 18.50
C GLY A 45 -21.36 2.36 17.38
N ASP A 46 -21.02 3.61 17.69
CA ASP A 46 -21.05 4.73 16.73
C ASP A 46 -20.11 4.55 15.52
N GLY A 47 -19.16 3.61 15.62
CA GLY A 47 -18.15 3.35 14.60
C GLY A 47 -17.14 4.50 14.49
N GLN A 48 -15.95 4.17 14.01
CA GLN A 48 -14.92 5.15 13.62
C GLN A 48 -14.39 4.73 12.25
N SER A 49 -14.12 5.69 11.37
CA SER A 49 -13.49 5.39 10.08
C SER A 49 -12.06 4.93 10.31
N LEU A 50 -11.75 3.67 9.99
CA LEU A 50 -10.40 3.13 10.08
C LEU A 50 -9.69 3.31 8.72
N GLY A 51 -8.75 4.24 8.67
CA GLY A 51 -7.99 4.55 7.46
C GLY A 51 -8.70 5.52 6.50
N GLY A 52 -7.97 5.91 5.45
CA GLY A 52 -8.39 6.97 4.54
C GLY A 52 -7.99 8.36 5.04
N GLY A 53 -6.68 8.63 5.15
CA GLY A 53 -6.26 10.01 5.05
C GLY A 53 -6.78 10.55 3.72
N ARG A 54 -7.55 11.65 3.74
CA ARG A 54 -7.99 12.32 2.50
C ARG A 54 -6.76 12.43 1.60
N ALA A 55 -6.82 11.85 0.41
CA ALA A 55 -5.87 12.20 -0.61
C ALA A 55 -5.90 13.75 -0.69
N PRO A 56 -4.74 14.42 -0.64
CA PRO A 56 -4.73 15.87 -0.75
C PRO A 56 -5.50 16.25 -2.01
N GLU A 57 -6.40 17.23 -1.90
CA GLU A 57 -7.29 17.64 -3.01
C GLU A 57 -6.52 17.92 -4.30
N ASP A 58 -5.24 18.28 -4.17
CA ASP A 58 -4.28 18.34 -5.26
C ASP A 58 -3.07 17.41 -5.01
N ALA A 59 -3.22 16.15 -5.42
CA ALA A 59 -2.16 15.15 -5.35
C ALA A 59 -0.88 15.56 -6.09
N ARG A 60 -0.98 16.39 -7.15
CA ARG A 60 0.17 16.88 -7.91
C ARG A 60 0.97 17.90 -7.10
N ALA A 61 0.29 18.86 -6.47
CA ALA A 61 0.95 19.84 -5.61
C ALA A 61 1.65 19.17 -4.41
N ALA A 62 1.00 18.16 -3.80
CA ALA A 62 1.61 17.38 -2.72
C ALA A 62 2.87 16.61 -3.18
N ALA A 63 2.83 16.01 -4.37
CA ALA A 63 3.97 15.30 -4.96
C ALA A 63 5.14 16.25 -5.27
N LEU A 64 4.85 17.44 -5.82
CA LEU A 64 5.86 18.47 -6.11
C LEU A 64 6.55 18.94 -4.83
N LYS A 65 5.78 19.30 -3.79
CA LYS A 65 6.33 19.71 -2.50
C LYS A 65 7.19 18.62 -1.85
N ALA A 66 6.80 17.36 -1.99
CA ALA A 66 7.60 16.23 -1.52
C ALA A 66 8.90 16.07 -2.31
N ALA A 67 8.91 16.34 -3.62
CA ALA A 67 10.11 16.30 -4.46
C ALA A 67 11.09 17.42 -4.11
N GLU A 68 10.60 18.65 -3.94
CA GLU A 68 11.41 19.80 -3.50
C GLU A 68 12.06 19.53 -2.14
N LYS A 69 11.30 18.97 -1.20
CA LYS A 69 11.83 18.57 0.12
C LYS A 69 12.95 17.54 0.00
N ARG A 70 12.79 16.52 -0.87
CA ARG A 70 13.86 15.54 -1.14
C ARG A 70 15.11 16.20 -1.71
N GLN A 71 14.97 17.15 -2.63
CA GLN A 71 16.09 17.88 -3.23
C GLN A 71 16.84 18.74 -2.20
N GLN A 72 16.10 19.48 -1.36
CA GLN A 72 16.69 20.27 -0.28
C GLN A 72 17.42 19.38 0.73
N GLN A 73 16.81 18.26 1.11
CA GLN A 73 17.42 17.30 2.04
C GLN A 73 18.68 16.65 1.45
N GLN A 74 18.71 16.37 0.14
CA GLN A 74 19.91 15.88 -0.55
C GLN A 74 21.06 16.90 -0.57
N GLY A 75 20.75 18.20 -0.62
CA GLY A 75 21.77 19.26 -0.54
C GLY A 75 22.37 19.43 0.86
N ILE A 76 21.61 19.09 1.91
CA ILE A 76 22.03 19.24 3.31
C ILE A 76 22.67 17.95 3.84
N MET A 77 22.12 16.78 3.50
CA MET A 77 22.69 15.49 3.87
C MET A 77 23.70 15.06 2.81
N GLY A 78 25.00 15.22 3.12
CA GLY A 78 26.07 14.76 2.24
C GLY A 78 25.89 13.31 1.81
N GLY A 79 25.86 13.07 0.50
CA GLY A 79 26.06 11.77 -0.15
C GLY A 79 25.41 10.54 0.52
N GLY A 80 24.13 10.61 0.88
CA GLY A 80 23.43 9.47 1.48
C GLY A 80 23.09 8.37 0.48
N GLY A 81 23.75 7.20 0.61
CA GLY A 81 23.31 5.90 0.11
C GLY A 81 23.36 5.69 -1.42
N GLN A 82 24.38 4.96 -1.88
CA GLN A 82 24.49 4.51 -3.27
C GLN A 82 23.31 3.60 -3.64
N ARG A 83 22.61 3.92 -4.75
CA ARG A 83 21.52 3.09 -5.26
C ARG A 83 22.11 1.77 -5.79
N LEU A 84 21.92 0.69 -5.05
CA LEU A 84 22.22 -0.67 -5.51
C LEU A 84 21.15 -1.09 -6.53
N GLY A 85 21.28 -0.68 -7.79
CA GLY A 85 20.38 -1.14 -8.86
C GLY A 85 20.01 -0.16 -9.96
N GLY A 86 20.83 0.85 -10.24
CA GLY A 86 20.73 1.64 -11.46
C GLY A 86 22.11 1.69 -12.10
N VAL A 87 22.23 1.17 -13.33
CA VAL A 87 23.49 1.07 -14.09
C VAL A 87 24.34 2.34 -13.96
N SER A 88 25.35 2.27 -13.11
CA SER A 88 26.38 3.28 -12.98
C SER A 88 27.43 3.00 -14.04
N GLY A 89 27.30 3.66 -15.19
CA GLY A 89 28.36 3.72 -16.19
C GLY A 89 27.88 3.39 -17.60
N SER A 90 27.73 4.43 -18.42
CA SER A 90 28.25 4.43 -19.78
C SER A 90 28.21 5.85 -20.35
N SER A 91 29.31 6.23 -20.97
CA SER A 91 29.68 7.52 -21.57
C SER A 91 28.58 8.24 -22.38
N PRO A 92 28.75 9.54 -22.69
CA PRO A 92 27.77 10.38 -23.39
C PRO A 92 27.47 9.98 -24.86
N SER A 93 27.98 8.85 -25.34
CA SER A 93 27.87 8.41 -26.73
C SER A 93 26.71 7.45 -27.02
N ASP A 94 26.03 6.88 -26.02
CA ASP A 94 24.96 5.88 -26.22
C ASP A 94 23.64 6.29 -25.57
N ALA A 95 23.22 7.53 -25.79
CA ALA A 95 21.96 8.06 -25.28
C ALA A 95 20.74 7.52 -26.05
N VAL A 96 20.44 6.22 -25.90
CA VAL A 96 19.11 5.71 -26.23
C VAL A 96 18.14 6.29 -25.20
N SER A 97 17.22 7.14 -25.67
CA SER A 97 16.30 7.85 -24.80
C SER A 97 15.38 6.87 -24.07
N ALA A 98 14.87 7.26 -22.91
CA ALA A 98 13.91 6.46 -22.16
C ALA A 98 12.69 6.06 -23.00
N ALA A 99 12.29 6.90 -23.96
CA ALA A 99 11.20 6.63 -24.89
C ALA A 99 11.52 5.48 -25.86
N GLN A 100 12.76 5.40 -26.37
CA GLN A 100 13.19 4.34 -27.27
C GLN A 100 13.27 2.98 -26.57
N ARG A 101 13.67 2.94 -25.30
CA ARG A 101 13.67 1.71 -24.50
C ARG A 101 12.26 1.21 -24.20
N ALA A 102 11.32 2.11 -23.93
CA ALA A 102 9.92 1.74 -23.73
C ALA A 102 9.27 1.20 -25.02
N ALA A 103 9.60 1.79 -26.18
CA ALA A 103 9.08 1.35 -27.47
C ALA A 103 9.58 -0.04 -27.89
N ALA A 104 10.83 -0.40 -27.57
CA ALA A 104 11.38 -1.73 -27.86
C ALA A 104 10.75 -2.83 -26.98
N ALA A 105 10.41 -2.53 -25.73
CA ALA A 105 9.77 -3.47 -24.82
C ALA A 105 8.32 -3.80 -25.21
N ALA A 106 7.67 -2.97 -26.02
CA ALA A 106 6.29 -3.16 -26.48
C ALA A 106 6.18 -4.04 -27.75
N GLN A 107 7.31 -4.54 -28.28
CA GLN A 107 7.35 -5.31 -29.54
C GLN A 107 7.53 -6.83 -29.33
N TRP A 108 7.26 -7.35 -28.12
CA TRP A 108 7.24 -8.78 -27.81
C TRP A 108 5.94 -9.16 -27.10
#